data_AF-A0A377V314-F1
#
_entry.id   AF-A0A377V314-F1
#
_cell.length_a   1.000
_cell.length_b   1.000
_cell.length_c   1.000
_cell.angle_alpha   90.00
_cell.angle_beta   90.00
_cell.angle_gamma   90.00
#
_symmetry.space_group_name_H-M   'P 1'
#
loop_
_entity.id
_entity.type
_entity.pdbx_description
1 polymer ?
#
loop_
_entity_poly.entity_id
_entity_poly.type
_entity_poly.pdbx_seq_one_letter_code
_entity_poly.pdbx_strand_id
1 'polypeptide(L)' 'MPGDKTIAQVLQEHGVAVPLSCEMGICGACLTPVREGTVDHRDTVQSEAEKTGRRTAYCTVLLRSLSANLVIDLAG' A
#
# COMPACT_ATOMS: atom_id res chain seq x y z
N MET A 1 -10.49 -7.99 2.67
CA MET A 1 -10.84 -6.61 2.28
C MET A 1 -11.89 -6.67 1.17
N PRO A 2 -12.94 -5.84 1.20
CA PRO A 2 -13.94 -5.78 0.14
C PRO A 2 -13.31 -5.52 -1.23
N GLY A 3 -13.81 -6.19 -2.27
CA GLY A 3 -13.23 -6.12 -3.62
C GLY A 3 -13.49 -4.82 -4.36
N ASP A 4 -14.29 -3.91 -3.80
CA ASP A 4 -14.74 -2.63 -4.35
C ASP A 4 -14.07 -1.42 -3.68
N LYS A 5 -13.27 -1.64 -2.64
CA LYS A 5 -12.57 -0.58 -1.91
C LYS A 5 -11.08 -0.57 -2.22
N THR A 6 -10.39 0.49 -1.82
CA THR A 6 -8.93 0.57 -1.70
C THR A 6 -8.50 0.35 -0.25
N ILE A 7 -7.23 0.01 -0.02
CA ILE A 7 -6.71 -0.17 1.35
C ILE A 7 -6.82 1.16 2.11
N ALA A 8 -6.54 2.29 1.45
CA ALA A 8 -6.71 3.62 2.01
C ALA A 8 -8.14 3.88 2.50
N GLN A 9 -9.16 3.53 1.71
CA GLN A 9 -10.57 3.69 2.12
C GLN A 9 -10.89 2.84 3.34
N VAL A 10 -10.44 1.58 3.37
CA VAL A 10 -10.68 0.69 4.51
C VAL A 10 -10.00 1.20 5.77
N LEU A 11 -8.77 1.73 5.67
CA LEU A 11 -8.06 2.34 6.79
C LEU A 11 -8.78 3.58 7.32
N GLN A 12 -9.22 4.48 6.43
CA GLN A 12 -9.97 5.69 6.80
C GLN A 12 -11.31 5.37 7.48
N GLU A 13 -12.03 4.36 7.01
CA GLU A 13 -13.28 3.88 7.63
C GLU A 13 -13.07 3.39 9.06
N HIS A 14 -11.86 2.93 9.40
CA HIS A 14 -11.48 2.50 10.75
C HIS A 14 -10.74 3.60 11.54
N GLY A 15 -10.77 4.85 11.06
CA GLY A 15 -10.17 6.00 11.74
C GLY A 15 -8.64 6.08 11.63
N VAL A 16 -8.01 5.32 10.73
CA VAL A 16 -6.57 5.38 10.49
C VAL A 16 -6.29 6.45 9.43
N ALA A 17 -5.50 7.46 9.79
CA ALA A 17 -5.05 8.47 8.86
C ALA A 17 -4.05 7.88 7.85
N VAL A 18 -4.28 8.15 6.56
CA VAL A 18 -3.40 7.74 5.47
C VAL A 18 -2.92 8.98 4.73
N PRO A 19 -1.60 9.16 4.54
CA PRO A 19 -1.08 10.26 3.74
C PRO A 19 -1.46 10.08 2.27
N LEU A 20 -2.45 10.85 1.80
CA LEU A 20 -2.92 10.86 0.42
C LEU A 20 -2.54 12.17 -0.28
N SER A 21 -2.25 12.08 -1.57
CA SER A 21 -1.97 13.24 -2.41
C SER A 21 -2.50 13.02 -3.83
N CYS A 22 -1.80 12.24 -4.67
CA CYS A 22 -2.21 12.06 -6.07
C CYS A 22 -3.27 11.00 -6.30
N GLU A 23 -3.43 10.04 -5.38
CA GLU A 23 -4.32 8.86 -5.51
C GLU A 23 -4.14 7.99 -6.77
N MET A 24 -3.10 8.25 -7.56
CA MET A 24 -2.77 7.56 -8.81
C MET A 24 -1.49 6.71 -8.72
N GLY A 25 -0.89 6.57 -7.52
CA GLY A 25 0.34 5.79 -7.32
C GLY A 25 1.59 6.32 -8.01
N ILE A 26 1.63 7.64 -8.28
CA ILE A 26 2.76 8.29 -8.97
C ILE A 26 3.63 9.17 -8.06
N CYS A 27 3.10 9.63 -6.91
CA CYS A 27 3.78 10.64 -6.07
C CYS A 27 4.51 10.07 -4.83
N GLY A 28 4.22 8.83 -4.43
CA GLY A 28 4.84 8.21 -3.25
C GLY A 28 4.23 8.59 -1.89
N ALA A 29 3.31 9.55 -1.81
CA ALA A 29 2.73 9.98 -0.52
C ALA A 29 2.06 8.84 0.27
N CYS A 30 1.41 7.91 -0.44
CA CYS A 30 0.70 6.74 0.10
C CYS A 30 1.61 5.57 0.49
N LEU A 31 2.94 5.68 0.34
CA LEU A 31 3.84 4.55 0.55
C LEU A 31 3.87 4.14 2.03
N THR A 32 3.53 2.88 2.28
CA THR A 32 3.47 2.28 3.62
C THR A 32 4.35 1.03 3.63
N PRO A 33 5.18 0.74 4.64
CA PRO A 33 5.99 -0.47 4.66
C PRO A 33 5.16 -1.76 4.79
N VAL A 34 5.57 -2.83 4.09
CA VAL A 34 5.06 -4.20 4.29
C VAL A 34 5.94 -4.92 5.31
N ARG A 35 5.32 -5.58 6.28
CA ARG A 35 5.98 -6.46 7.26
C ARG A 35 5.84 -7.94 6.90
N GLU A 36 4.71 -8.34 6.33
CA GLU A 36 4.42 -9.71 5.91
C GLU A 36 3.45 -9.73 4.72
N GLY A 37 3.62 -10.72 3.84
CA GLY A 37 2.74 -10.95 2.69
C GLY A 37 3.32 -10.43 1.36
N THR A 38 2.59 -10.68 0.27
CA THR A 38 2.98 -10.31 -1.09
C THR A 38 1.97 -9.32 -1.66
N VAL A 39 2.48 -8.24 -2.25
CA VAL A 39 1.70 -7.14 -2.81
C VAL A 39 1.66 -7.24 -4.34
N ASP A 40 0.49 -6.97 -4.93
CA ASP A 40 0.32 -6.75 -6.37
C ASP A 40 0.67 -5.31 -6.73
N HIS A 41 1.95 -5.01 -6.98
CA HIS A 41 2.47 -3.67 -7.29
C HIS A 41 1.94 -3.10 -8.62
N ARG A 42 1.19 -2.00 -8.54
CA ARG A 42 0.63 -1.19 -9.64
C ARG A 42 1.06 0.27 -9.61
N ASP A 43 1.92 0.64 -8.68
CA ASP A 43 2.52 1.97 -8.63
C ASP A 43 3.67 2.11 -9.64
N THR A 44 3.94 3.34 -10.04
CA THR A 44 5.06 3.69 -10.94
C THR A 44 6.17 4.47 -10.24
N VAL A 45 6.02 4.71 -8.93
CA VAL A 45 6.96 5.50 -8.14
C VAL A 45 8.14 4.65 -7.64
N GLN A 46 7.94 3.35 -7.44
CA GLN A 46 8.98 2.42 -7.03
C GLN A 46 9.61 1.70 -8.22
N SER A 47 10.93 1.53 -8.19
CA SER A 47 11.66 0.63 -9.05
C SER A 47 11.43 -0.84 -8.69
N GLU A 48 11.74 -1.76 -9.60
CA GLU A 48 11.63 -3.20 -9.35
C GLU A 48 12.51 -3.68 -8.18
N ALA A 49 13.65 -3.03 -7.96
CA ALA A 49 14.53 -3.33 -6.83
C ALA A 49 13.91 -2.92 -5.48
N GLU A 50 13.16 -1.80 -5.45
CA GLU A 50 12.46 -1.34 -4.25
C GLU A 50 11.24 -2.22 -3.94
N LYS A 51 10.50 -2.65 -4.99
CA LYS A 51 9.35 -3.56 -4.84
C LYS A 51 9.75 -4.93 -4.27
N THR A 52 10.96 -5.40 -4.56
CA THR A 52 11.45 -6.73 -4.16
C THR A 52 12.36 -6.72 -2.92
N GLY A 53 12.60 -5.55 -2.32
CA GLY A 53 13.51 -5.36 -1.20
C GLY A 53 12.98 -5.84 0.16
N ARG A 54 13.85 -5.88 1.18
CA ARG A 54 13.47 -6.27 2.57
C ARG A 54 12.54 -5.28 3.28
N ARG A 55 12.40 -4.06 2.75
CA ARG A 55 11.52 -3.00 3.24
C ARG A 55 10.71 -2.46 2.06
N THR A 56 9.97 -3.36 1.41
CA THR A 56 9.03 -2.97 0.36
C THR A 56 8.01 -2.01 0.96
N ALA A 57 7.92 -0.80 0.41
CA ALA A 57 6.81 0.09 0.66
C ALA A 57 5.71 -0.16 -0.39
N TYR A 58 4.47 0.19 -0.10
CA TYR A 58 3.37 -0.04 -1.02
C TYR A 58 2.38 1.13 -0.98
N CYS A 59 1.84 1.51 -2.13
CA CYS A 59 0.81 2.54 -2.22
C CYS A 59 -0.58 1.99 -1.87
N THR A 60 -1.16 2.50 -0.79
CA THR A 60 -2.47 2.09 -0.26
C THR A 60 -3.68 2.34 -1.20
N VAL A 61 -3.51 3.08 -2.30
CA VAL A 61 -4.62 3.50 -3.18
C VAL A 61 -4.84 2.59 -4.39
N LEU A 62 -3.78 1.98 -4.93
CA LEU A 62 -3.86 1.21 -6.18
C LEU A 62 -3.63 -0.30 -6.02
N LEU A 63 -3.40 -0.78 -4.80
CA LEU A 63 -2.82 -2.11 -4.60
C LEU A 63 -3.78 -3.11 -3.95
N ARG A 64 -3.55 -4.38 -4.30
CA ARG A 64 -4.18 -5.55 -3.67
C ARG A 64 -3.11 -6.48 -3.10
N SER A 65 -3.55 -7.41 -2.27
CA SER A 65 -2.68 -8.49 -1.79
C SER A 65 -2.79 -9.71 -2.71
N LEU A 66 -1.63 -10.30 -3.02
CA LEU A 66 -1.53 -11.62 -3.68
C LEU A 66 -1.54 -12.76 -2.65
N SER A 67 -1.20 -12.46 -1.40
CA SER A 67 -1.26 -13.39 -0.28
C SER A 67 -2.63 -13.34 0.41
N ALA A 68 -2.94 -14.36 1.22
CA ALA A 68 -4.18 -14.38 2.00
C ALA A 68 -4.23 -13.26 3.05
N ASN A 69 -3.07 -12.94 3.64
CA ASN A 69 -2.91 -11.86 4.62
C ASN A 69 -1.78 -10.92 4.18
N LEU A 70 -1.93 -9.65 4.49
CA LEU A 70 -0.90 -8.61 4.32
C LEU A 70 -0.77 -7.85 5.64
N VAL A 71 0.43 -7.83 6.21
CA VAL A 71 0.73 -7.07 7.43
C VAL A 71 1.55 -5.86 7.04
N ILE A 72 1.09 -4.69 7.48
CA ILE A 72 1.58 -3.39 7.04
C ILE A 72 1.96 -2.57 8.26
N ASP A 73 2.96 -1.72 8.12
CA ASP A 73 3.38 -0.83 9.18
C ASP A 73 2.70 0.53 9.03
N LEU A 74 1.74 0.81 9.90
CA LEU A 74 1.04 2.09 9.95
C LEU A 74 1.74 3.10 10.87
N ALA A 75 2.80 2.70 11.57
CA ALA A 75 3.60 3.60 12.39
C ALA A 75 4.58 4.36 11.49
N GLY A 76 4.33 5.66 11.35
CA GLY A 76 5.38 6.64 11.05
C GLY A 76 6.16 6.94 12.31
#